data_AF-A0A0E3UHV6-F1
#
_entry.id   AF-A0A0E3UHV6-F1
#
_cell.length_a   1.000
_cell.length_b   1.000
_cell.length_c   1.000
_cell.angle_alpha   90.00
_cell.angle_beta   90.00
_cell.angle_gamma   90.00
#
_symmetry.space_group_name_H-M   'P 1'
#
loop_
_entity.id
_entity.type
_entity.pdbx_description
1 polymer ?
#
loop_
_entity_poly.entity_id
_entity_poly.type
_entity_poly.pdbx_seq_one_letter_code
_entity_poly.pdbx_strand_id
1 'polypeptide(L)'
;MFSEFTSTFTDMFGAQSKVYNEKIRAGENMCQRILRMEALELKGNAILAADIDYAEVGGAKGMLMVCMTGTAVILRNPEILGEKTVESFKALAEFKARLKHLGQYRIAETE
;
A
#
# COMPACT_ATOMS: atom_id res chain seq x y z
N MET A 1 -5.11 23.33 -13.91
CA MET A 1 -3.65 23.15 -13.85
C MET A 1 -3.35 21.66 -13.73
N PHE A 2 -3.66 20.89 -14.78
CA PHE A 2 -3.46 19.42 -14.82
C PHE A 2 -2.71 18.98 -16.11
N SER A 3 -2.40 19.94 -17.00
CA SER A 3 -1.84 19.67 -18.33
C SER A 3 -0.33 19.81 -18.40
N GLU A 4 0.31 20.54 -17.47
CA GLU A 4 1.77 20.78 -17.52
C GLU A 4 2.57 19.62 -16.92
N PHE A 5 1.96 18.79 -16.07
CA PHE A 5 2.63 17.63 -15.48
C PHE A 5 2.67 16.43 -16.45
N THR A 6 1.65 16.27 -17.28
CA THR A 6 1.57 15.21 -18.29
C THR A 6 2.59 15.39 -19.43
N SER A 7 2.94 16.63 -19.78
CA SER A 7 3.96 16.92 -20.80
C SER A 7 5.37 16.54 -20.33
N THR A 8 5.75 16.88 -19.09
CA THR A 8 7.07 16.51 -18.54
C THR A 8 7.22 14.99 -18.36
N PHE A 9 6.12 14.28 -18.09
CA PHE A 9 6.11 12.82 -17.99
C PHE A 9 6.37 12.11 -19.33
N THR A 10 6.12 12.79 -20.46
CA THR A 10 6.25 12.20 -21.80
C THR A 10 7.68 12.26 -22.36
N ASP A 11 8.49 13.26 -21.97
CA ASP A 11 9.83 13.49 -22.55
C ASP A 11 10.96 12.64 -21.94
N MET A 12 10.74 11.95 -20.80
CA MET A 12 11.77 11.18 -20.10
C MET A 12 11.69 9.67 -20.43
N PHE A 13 12.00 9.21 -21.65
CA PHE A 13 11.83 7.78 -22.05
C PHE A 13 13.13 6.95 -22.31
N GLY A 14 14.33 7.42 -21.95
CA GLY A 14 15.59 6.77 -22.36
C GLY A 14 16.32 5.88 -21.32
N ALA A 15 16.70 6.44 -20.15
CA ALA A 15 17.56 5.75 -19.17
C ALA A 15 17.40 6.26 -17.73
N GLN A 16 17.26 7.60 -17.56
CA GLN A 16 16.88 8.25 -16.29
C GLN A 16 15.49 7.81 -15.80
N SER A 17 14.62 7.48 -16.75
CA SER A 17 13.25 6.99 -16.55
C SER A 17 13.19 5.73 -15.73
N LYS A 18 14.14 4.80 -15.90
CA LYS A 18 14.08 3.50 -15.23
C LYS A 18 14.31 3.66 -13.73
N VAL A 19 15.36 4.39 -13.35
CA VAL A 19 15.69 4.66 -11.94
C VAL A 19 14.60 5.54 -11.28
N TYR A 20 14.07 6.52 -12.01
CA TYR A 20 12.98 7.36 -11.53
C TYR A 20 11.69 6.55 -11.31
N ASN A 21 11.28 5.77 -12.31
CA ASN A 21 10.09 4.89 -12.22
C ASN A 21 10.26 3.82 -11.15
N GLU A 22 11.46 3.29 -10.94
CA GLU A 22 11.75 2.35 -9.85
C GLU A 22 11.52 2.99 -8.48
N LYS A 23 11.91 4.26 -8.29
CA LYS A 23 11.65 4.99 -7.03
C LYS A 23 10.17 5.27 -6.81
N ILE A 24 9.45 5.70 -7.84
CA ILE A 24 7.99 5.89 -7.77
C ILE A 24 7.32 4.58 -7.37
N ARG A 25 7.66 3.49 -8.09
CA ARG A 25 7.11 2.16 -7.82
C ARG A 25 7.45 1.68 -6.41
N ALA A 26 8.63 2.00 -5.89
CA ALA A 26 8.98 1.70 -4.50
C ALA A 26 8.08 2.46 -3.52
N GLY A 27 7.82 3.75 -3.76
CA GLY A 27 6.89 4.55 -2.98
C GLY A 27 5.46 4.01 -3.03
N GLU A 28 4.97 3.68 -4.23
CA GLU A 28 3.66 3.05 -4.41
C GLU A 28 3.53 1.74 -3.64
N ASN A 29 4.52 0.84 -3.78
CA ASN A 29 4.53 -0.43 -3.07
C ASN A 29 4.51 -0.23 -1.55
N MET A 30 5.21 0.80 -1.05
CA MET A 30 5.20 1.14 0.37
C MET A 30 3.82 1.63 0.82
N CYS A 31 3.20 2.57 0.10
CA CYS A 31 1.86 3.05 0.39
C CYS A 31 0.80 1.94 0.32
N GLN A 32 0.87 1.06 -0.67
CA GLN A 32 -0.03 -0.10 -0.76
C GLN A 32 0.10 -1.02 0.46
N ARG A 33 1.31 -1.23 0.97
CA ARG A 33 1.52 -2.03 2.19
C ARG A 33 0.90 -1.35 3.39
N ILE A 34 1.11 -0.05 3.57
CA ILE A 34 0.53 0.73 4.67
C ILE A 34 -1.00 0.69 4.61
N LEU A 35 -1.58 1.01 3.45
CA LEU A 35 -3.03 1.02 3.25
C LEU A 35 -3.67 -0.35 3.54
N ARG A 36 -3.01 -1.45 3.15
CA ARG A 36 -3.48 -2.81 3.48
C ARG A 36 -3.39 -3.12 4.97
N MET A 37 -2.34 -2.67 5.66
CA MET A 37 -2.22 -2.84 7.11
C MET A 37 -3.33 -2.07 7.84
N GLU A 38 -3.57 -0.82 7.48
CA GLU A 38 -4.65 0.01 8.03
C GLU A 38 -6.03 -0.64 7.81
N ALA A 39 -6.29 -1.17 6.61
CA ALA A 39 -7.52 -1.90 6.34
C ALA A 39 -7.69 -3.14 7.26
N LEU A 40 -6.61 -3.88 7.51
CA LEU A 40 -6.64 -5.05 8.42
C LEU A 40 -6.85 -4.66 9.89
N GLU A 41 -6.31 -3.52 10.31
CA GLU A 41 -6.52 -2.95 11.65
C GLU A 41 -7.98 -2.53 11.85
N LEU A 42 -8.58 -1.93 10.83
CA LEU A 42 -10.02 -1.61 10.75
C LEU A 42 -10.93 -2.85 10.62
N LYS A 43 -10.35 -4.07 10.66
CA LYS A 43 -11.03 -5.36 10.49
C LYS A 43 -11.63 -5.57 9.09
N GLY A 44 -11.22 -4.76 8.11
CA GLY A 44 -11.50 -5.00 6.70
C GLY A 44 -10.64 -6.13 6.14
N ASN A 45 -11.11 -6.73 5.04
CA ASN A 45 -10.38 -7.72 4.24
C ASN A 45 -10.21 -7.27 2.78
N ALA A 46 -10.78 -6.14 2.37
CA ALA A 46 -10.60 -5.56 1.05
C ALA A 46 -10.62 -4.03 1.13
N ILE A 47 -10.06 -3.38 0.12
CA ILE A 47 -10.09 -1.94 -0.07
C ILE A 47 -10.81 -1.67 -1.38
N LEU A 48 -11.87 -0.86 -1.34
CA LEU A 48 -12.63 -0.44 -2.52
C LEU A 48 -12.36 1.02 -2.85
N ALA A 49 -12.52 1.36 -4.13
CA ALA A 49 -12.29 2.71 -4.65
C ALA A 49 -10.93 3.26 -4.22
N ALA A 50 -9.88 2.45 -4.40
CA ALA A 50 -8.53 2.88 -4.11
C ALA A 50 -8.07 3.92 -5.14
N ASP A 51 -7.55 5.04 -4.66
CA ASP A 51 -7.01 6.12 -5.48
C ASP A 51 -5.57 6.42 -5.09
N ILE A 52 -4.76 6.86 -6.06
CA ILE A 52 -3.34 7.12 -5.89
C ILE A 52 -3.03 8.53 -6.40
N ASP A 53 -2.57 9.38 -5.50
CA ASP A 53 -2.17 10.75 -5.79
C ASP A 53 -0.66 10.91 -5.66
N TYR A 54 -0.09 11.73 -6.56
CA TYR A 54 1.30 12.14 -6.52
C TYR A 54 1.39 13.65 -6.30
N ALA A 55 2.23 14.06 -5.36
CA ALA A 55 2.49 15.47 -5.09
C ALA A 55 4.00 15.71 -4.97
N GLU A 56 4.47 16.80 -5.58
CA GLU A 56 5.84 17.25 -5.34
C GLU A 56 5.92 18.00 -4.02
N VAL A 57 6.85 17.60 -3.17
CA VAL A 57 7.09 18.22 -1.87
C VAL A 57 8.53 18.73 -1.79
N GLY A 58 8.72 19.92 -1.23
CA GLY A 58 10.07 20.47 -0.99
C GLY A 58 10.72 21.22 -2.15
N GLY A 59 9.94 21.68 -3.14
CA GLY A 59 10.39 22.61 -4.19
C GLY A 59 11.65 22.14 -4.92
N ALA A 60 12.76 22.88 -4.78
CA ALA A 60 14.01 22.63 -5.49
C ALA A 60 14.66 21.24 -5.24
N LYS A 61 14.24 20.50 -4.21
CA LYS A 61 14.78 19.16 -3.91
C LYS A 61 14.07 18.01 -4.64
N GLY A 62 13.01 18.26 -5.40
CA GLY A 62 12.37 17.26 -6.28
C GLY A 62 11.94 15.98 -5.56
N MET A 63 11.42 16.08 -4.32
CA MET A 63 10.88 14.91 -3.62
C MET A 63 9.44 14.66 -4.07
N LEU A 64 9.10 13.40 -4.29
CA LEU A 64 7.75 12.98 -4.66
C LEU A 64 7.09 12.29 -3.48
N MET A 65 5.93 12.78 -3.08
CA MET A 65 5.04 12.15 -2.12
C MET A 65 4.02 11.31 -2.88
N VAL A 66 3.82 10.08 -2.43
CA VAL A 66 2.77 9.18 -2.90
C VAL A 66 1.72 9.09 -1.79
N CYS A 67 0.47 9.38 -2.12
CA CYS A 67 -0.66 9.24 -1.21
C CYS A 67 -1.61 8.19 -1.80
N MET A 68 -2.14 7.30 -0.96
CA MET A 68 -3.17 6.35 -1.37
C MET A 68 -4.35 6.43 -0.42
N THR A 69 -5.55 6.46 -0.98
CA THR A 69 -6.78 6.46 -0.19
C THR A 69 -7.73 5.38 -0.69
N GLY A 70 -8.72 5.02 0.11
CA GLY A 70 -9.70 4.00 -0.25
C GLY A 70 -10.62 3.67 0.92
N THR A 71 -11.60 2.80 0.68
CA THR A 71 -12.57 2.37 1.70
C THR A 71 -12.29 0.94 2.13
N ALA A 72 -11.92 0.74 3.40
CA ALA A 72 -11.79 -0.60 3.97
C ALA A 72 -13.17 -1.25 4.14
N VAL A 73 -13.34 -2.45 3.61
CA VAL A 73 -14.61 -3.21 3.65
C VAL A 73 -14.40 -4.65 4.08
N ILE A 74 -15.50 -5.32 4.46
CA ILE A 74 -15.56 -6.76 4.67
C ILE A 74 -16.31 -7.38 3.48
N LEU A 75 -15.56 -7.94 2.55
CA LEU A 75 -16.07 -8.78 1.47
C LEU A 75 -16.54 -10.11 2.06
N ARG A 76 -17.82 -10.45 1.83
CA ARG A 76 -18.45 -11.68 2.36
C ARG A 76 -18.33 -12.88 1.43
N ASN A 77 -17.98 -12.65 0.17
CA ASN A 77 -17.84 -13.64 -0.89
C ASN A 77 -16.43 -13.59 -1.52
N PRO A 78 -15.35 -13.83 -0.74
CA PRO A 78 -13.97 -13.72 -1.23
C PRO A 78 -13.63 -14.71 -2.36
N GLU A 79 -14.41 -15.77 -2.55
CA GLU A 79 -14.30 -16.74 -3.64
C GLU A 79 -14.31 -16.11 -5.04
N ILE A 80 -14.93 -14.93 -5.21
CA ILE A 80 -14.93 -14.20 -6.49
C ILE A 80 -13.53 -13.71 -6.88
N LEU A 81 -12.61 -13.59 -5.92
CA LEU A 81 -11.24 -13.10 -6.14
C LEU A 81 -10.25 -14.25 -6.48
N GLY A 82 -10.76 -15.48 -6.62
CA GLY A 82 -9.98 -16.66 -6.96
C GLY A 82 -9.33 -17.36 -5.76
N GLU A 83 -8.97 -18.62 -5.98
CA GLU A 83 -8.51 -19.56 -4.94
C GLU A 83 -7.30 -19.05 -4.14
N LYS A 84 -6.30 -18.49 -4.84
CA LYS A 84 -5.08 -17.96 -4.20
C LYS A 84 -5.37 -16.84 -3.19
N THR A 85 -6.35 -16.00 -3.50
CA THR A 85 -6.75 -14.88 -2.64
C THR A 85 -7.45 -15.41 -1.39
N VAL A 86 -8.34 -16.39 -1.57
CA VAL A 86 -9.02 -17.08 -0.46
C VAL A 86 -8.02 -17.76 0.47
N GLU A 87 -7.02 -18.45 -0.08
CA GLU A 87 -5.94 -19.07 0.70
C GLU A 87 -5.15 -18.03 1.50
N SER A 88 -4.81 -16.92 0.87
CA SER A 88 -4.10 -15.80 1.52
C SER A 88 -4.90 -15.22 2.69
N PHE A 89 -6.23 -15.08 2.55
CA PHE A 89 -7.09 -14.62 3.64
C PHE A 89 -7.11 -15.57 4.83
N LYS A 90 -7.14 -16.89 4.58
CA LYS A 90 -7.07 -17.90 5.65
C LYS A 90 -5.75 -17.79 6.41
N ALA A 91 -4.63 -17.74 5.69
CA ALA A 91 -3.31 -17.58 6.30
C ALA A 91 -3.20 -16.27 7.11
N LEU A 92 -3.70 -15.16 6.58
CA LEU A 92 -3.72 -13.87 7.30
C LEU A 92 -4.56 -13.93 8.58
N ALA A 93 -5.73 -14.60 8.54
CA ALA A 93 -6.57 -14.77 9.71
C ALA A 93 -5.87 -15.59 10.81
N GLU A 94 -5.17 -16.67 10.42
CA GLU A 94 -4.36 -17.50 11.33
C GLU A 94 -3.20 -16.71 11.93
N PHE A 95 -2.44 -15.96 11.12
CA PHE A 95 -1.36 -15.12 11.63
C PHE A 95 -1.86 -14.02 12.56
N LYS A 96 -3.00 -13.39 12.28
CA LYS A 96 -3.62 -12.39 13.15
C LYS A 96 -4.02 -13.01 14.50
N ALA A 97 -4.61 -14.20 14.49
CA ALA A 97 -4.93 -14.93 15.71
C ALA A 97 -3.67 -15.27 16.53
N ARG A 98 -2.62 -15.73 15.85
CA ARG A 98 -1.31 -16.01 16.47
C ARG A 98 -0.67 -14.75 17.06
N LEU A 99 -0.69 -13.63 16.33
CA LEU A 99 -0.15 -12.36 16.81
C LEU A 99 -0.89 -11.89 18.07
N LYS A 100 -2.22 -11.99 18.08
CA LYS A 100 -3.04 -11.67 19.25
C LYS A 100 -2.70 -12.55 20.45
N HIS A 101 -2.46 -13.84 20.23
CA HIS A 101 -2.01 -14.77 21.27
C HIS A 101 -0.62 -14.38 21.80
N LEU A 102 0.34 -14.13 20.91
CA LEU A 102 1.70 -13.73 21.28
C LEU A 102 1.75 -12.39 22.03
N GLY A 103 0.89 -11.43 21.67
CA GLY A 103 0.79 -10.14 22.36
C GLY A 103 0.33 -10.23 23.82
N GLN A 104 -0.18 -11.38 24.28
CA GLN A 104 -0.49 -11.62 25.69
C GLN A 104 0.77 -11.85 26.54
N TYR A 105 1.87 -12.24 25.91
CA TYR A 105 3.16 -12.44 26.56
C TYR A 105 3.94 -11.13 26.49
N ARG A 106 4.15 -10.48 27.64
CA ARG A 106 5.17 -9.43 27.74
C ARG A 106 6.53 -10.11 27.66
N ILE A 107 7.34 -9.70 26.69
CA ILE A 107 8.77 -9.99 26.73
C ILE A 107 9.29 -9.19 27.91
N ALA A 108 9.85 -9.86 28.92
CA ALA A 108 10.59 -9.15 29.96
C ALA A 108 11.72 -8.40 29.25
N GLU A 109 11.71 -7.07 29.34
CA GLU A 109 12.85 -6.27 28.92
C GLU A 109 14.05 -6.80 29.71
N THR A 110 14.98 -7.45 29.01
CA THR A 110 16.29 -7.73 29.57
C THR A 110 16.97 -6.37 29.74
N GLU A 111 17.18 -6.00 31.01
CA GLU A 111 17.97 -4.85 31.46
C GLU A 111 19.33 -4.73 30.76
#